data_AF-A0A8J6KFI6-F1
#
_entry.id   AF-A0A8J6KFI6-F1
#
_cell.length_a   1.000
_cell.length_b   1.000
_cell.length_c   1.000
_cell.angle_alpha   90.00
_cell.angle_beta   90.00
_cell.angle_gamma   90.00
#
_symmetry.space_group_name_H-M   'P 1'
#
loop_
_entity.id
_entity.type
_entity.pdbx_description
1 polymer ?
#
loop_
_entity_poly.entity_id
_entity_poly.type
_entity_poly.pdbx_seq_one_letter_code
_entity_poly.pdbx_strand_id
1 'polypeptide(L)'
;MADRVARCPKMAPLFLLLLGAGSLPAAGCTGAVSPERSLVWGPGLQAAVTLPVRYFYMQAVNEEGHNITSSPGAKSFKVMIKALSAKEYIRIHVPEPLDRNDGSFLMRYRMYGSAKEGLIIEVFHQDKHVAQSPYILKGPVYHEYCDCAEDDPEIWQQTNSCPTNEAQISKDFAPFPSIDLNRMLEEVPRRFAESRGAIVHYTVLDNQIYRRSLGKYTDFKMFSDEMLQSLARKVRLPDIEFYINVGDWPVEHRKANATPGPMPMISWCGSSDSRDIILPTYDITHSTLETLRGVTNDLLSIQGHTGPSWDNKTEQAFFRGRDSREERLQLVRMSKKNPELLDAGITGYFFFREMEKQLGKAPLIGFFDFFKYKYQVNVDGTVAAYRFPYLMLGDSLVLKQDSSYYEHFYSNLKPEKHYIPIKRNLGDLLDKIKWAKVRRTSLRFLTLF
;
A
#
# COMPACT_ATOMS: atom_id res chain seq x y z
N MET A 1 26.00 58.18 3.78
CA MET A 1 26.12 58.76 5.12
C MET A 1 24.78 58.57 5.82
N ALA A 2 24.65 57.46 6.55
CA ALA A 2 23.53 57.16 7.41
C ALA A 2 24.09 57.19 8.84
N ASP A 3 23.53 58.05 9.68
CA ASP A 3 24.02 58.28 11.03
C ASP A 3 23.55 57.19 12.01
N ARG A 4 24.50 56.86 12.88
CA ARG A 4 24.46 55.90 13.99
C ARG A 4 23.51 56.38 15.09
N VAL A 5 22.84 55.45 15.78
CA VAL A 5 22.87 55.36 17.27
C VAL A 5 22.65 53.90 17.69
N ALA A 6 23.48 53.42 18.61
CA ALA A 6 23.35 52.14 19.32
C ALA A 6 23.40 52.35 20.85
N ARG A 7 22.85 51.37 21.60
CA ARG A 7 22.91 51.02 23.06
C ARG A 7 21.57 51.22 23.81
N CYS A 8 20.84 50.14 24.16
CA CYS A 8 20.94 49.13 25.25
C CYS A 8 20.31 49.59 26.59
N PRO A 9 19.91 48.69 27.53
CA PRO A 9 19.29 47.35 27.43
C PRO A 9 18.04 47.25 28.34
N LYS A 10 17.29 46.13 28.37
CA LYS A 10 16.50 45.72 29.56
C LYS A 10 16.18 44.23 29.57
N MET A 11 16.62 43.57 30.64
CA MET A 11 16.27 42.21 31.05
C MET A 11 14.83 42.14 31.59
N ALA A 12 14.19 41.01 31.27
CA ALA A 12 13.03 40.28 31.81
C ALA A 12 12.16 40.87 32.96
N PRO A 13 10.86 40.49 33.00
CA PRO A 13 10.57 39.24 33.70
C PRO A 13 9.59 38.29 32.98
N LEU A 14 9.84 37.03 33.31
CA LEU A 14 9.03 35.81 33.20
C LEU A 14 7.51 36.04 33.27
N PHE A 15 6.77 35.58 32.25
CA PHE A 15 5.34 35.27 32.37
C PHE A 15 5.09 33.86 31.83
N LEU A 16 4.70 32.96 32.73
CA LEU A 16 4.08 31.68 32.39
C LEU A 16 2.80 31.95 31.61
N LEU A 17 2.74 31.53 30.35
CA LEU A 17 1.49 31.43 29.60
C LEU A 17 1.07 29.96 29.55
N LEU A 18 0.20 29.61 30.51
CA LEU A 18 -0.71 28.48 30.43
C LEU A 18 -1.71 28.76 29.30
N LEU A 19 -1.40 28.33 28.08
CA LEU A 19 -2.39 28.25 27.01
C LEU A 19 -3.07 26.88 27.09
N GLY A 20 -4.14 26.84 27.88
CA GLY A 20 -5.18 25.82 27.74
C GLY A 20 -5.92 26.03 26.42
N ALA A 21 -5.44 25.38 25.36
CA ALA A 21 -6.24 25.19 24.16
C ALA A 21 -7.16 24.00 24.43
N GLY A 22 -8.39 24.29 24.86
CA GLY A 22 -9.49 23.32 24.83
C GLY A 22 -9.75 22.95 23.37
N SER A 23 -9.20 21.83 22.92
CA SER A 23 -9.64 21.18 21.69
C SER A 23 -11.04 20.64 21.93
N LEU A 24 -12.06 21.30 21.39
CA LEU A 24 -13.39 20.72 21.24
C LEU A 24 -13.24 19.38 20.51
N PRO A 25 -13.87 18.30 21.00
CA PRO A 25 -13.88 17.04 20.26
C PRO A 25 -14.55 17.29 18.91
N ALA A 26 -13.94 16.81 17.82
CA ALA A 26 -14.63 16.71 16.54
C ALA A 26 -15.79 15.72 16.71
N ALA A 27 -16.93 16.22 17.17
CA ALA A 27 -18.20 15.53 17.04
C ALA A 27 -18.38 15.33 15.53
N GLY A 28 -18.41 14.07 15.09
CA GLY A 28 -18.54 13.76 13.67
C GLY A 28 -19.77 14.47 13.11
N CYS A 29 -19.64 15.11 11.96
CA CYS A 29 -20.80 15.60 11.22
C CYS A 29 -21.71 14.42 10.89
N THR A 30 -22.76 14.26 11.70
CA THR A 30 -23.86 13.32 11.50
C THR A 30 -24.99 14.03 10.79
N GLY A 31 -25.58 13.42 9.77
CA GLY A 31 -26.71 13.99 9.04
C GLY A 31 -27.27 13.02 8.03
N ALA A 32 -28.47 13.31 7.51
CA ALA A 32 -29.02 12.57 6.37
C ALA A 32 -28.12 12.78 5.15
N VAL A 33 -27.90 11.72 4.38
CA VAL A 33 -27.12 11.79 3.15
C VAL A 33 -27.94 12.56 2.11
N SER A 34 -27.35 13.60 1.53
CA SER A 34 -27.88 14.33 0.38
C SER A 34 -27.30 13.71 -0.90
N PRO A 35 -28.08 12.99 -1.70
CA PRO A 35 -27.58 12.34 -2.92
C PRO A 35 -27.00 13.33 -3.92
N GLU A 36 -27.63 14.49 -4.07
CA GLU A 36 -27.29 15.51 -5.06
C GLU A 36 -25.98 16.24 -4.69
N ARG A 37 -25.67 16.37 -3.39
CA ARG A 37 -24.45 17.01 -2.88
C ARG A 37 -23.28 16.06 -2.65
N SER A 38 -23.56 14.77 -2.53
CA SER A 38 -22.54 13.73 -2.37
C SER A 38 -21.60 13.72 -3.57
N LEU A 39 -20.38 13.19 -3.40
CA LEU A 39 -19.34 13.23 -4.42
C LEU A 39 -19.01 11.82 -4.90
N VAL A 40 -18.62 11.68 -6.17
CA VAL A 40 -18.13 10.42 -6.74
C VAL A 40 -16.92 10.72 -7.63
N TRP A 41 -15.80 10.01 -7.43
CA TRP A 41 -14.58 10.23 -8.22
C TRP A 41 -13.69 8.99 -8.22
N GLY A 42 -12.85 8.84 -9.24
CA GLY A 42 -11.82 7.79 -9.27
C GLY A 42 -11.55 7.22 -10.66
N PRO A 43 -10.50 6.42 -10.80
CA PRO A 43 -10.06 5.90 -12.10
C PRO A 43 -11.08 4.94 -12.74
N GLY A 44 -11.89 4.26 -11.94
CA GLY A 44 -12.95 3.37 -12.42
C GLY A 44 -14.10 4.08 -13.13
N LEU A 45 -14.14 5.42 -13.14
CA LEU A 45 -15.11 6.20 -13.92
C LEU A 45 -14.55 6.66 -15.28
N GLN A 46 -13.32 6.23 -15.63
CA GLN A 46 -12.66 6.63 -16.87
C GLN A 46 -12.56 5.44 -17.82
N ALA A 47 -13.07 5.59 -19.05
CA ALA A 47 -13.06 4.52 -20.04
C ALA A 47 -11.63 4.06 -20.38
N ALA A 48 -10.75 5.03 -20.64
CA ALA A 48 -9.38 4.83 -21.11
C ALA A 48 -8.45 4.15 -20.07
N VAL A 49 -8.71 4.34 -18.78
CA VAL A 49 -7.89 3.73 -17.71
C VAL A 49 -8.19 2.24 -17.62
N THR A 50 -7.21 1.38 -17.88
CA THR A 50 -7.38 -0.08 -17.81
C THR A 50 -6.69 -0.65 -16.57
N LEU A 51 -7.49 -1.17 -15.63
CA LEU A 51 -7.02 -1.75 -14.37
C LEU A 51 -7.53 -3.19 -14.20
N PRO A 52 -6.79 -4.06 -13.48
CA PRO A 52 -7.25 -5.42 -13.17
C PRO A 52 -8.61 -5.43 -12.46
N VAL A 53 -8.76 -4.53 -11.49
CA VAL A 53 -10.01 -4.16 -10.85
C VAL A 53 -10.16 -2.65 -10.95
N ARG A 54 -11.31 -2.22 -11.45
CA ARG A 54 -11.66 -0.80 -11.54
C ARG A 54 -12.31 -0.38 -10.24
N TYR A 55 -12.02 0.83 -9.78
CA TYR A 55 -12.54 1.33 -8.51
C TYR A 55 -12.75 2.83 -8.52
N PHE A 56 -13.69 3.29 -7.71
CA PHE A 56 -13.95 4.72 -7.49
C PHE A 56 -14.49 4.93 -6.09
N TYR A 57 -14.36 6.15 -5.60
CA TYR A 57 -14.80 6.57 -4.28
C TYR A 57 -16.12 7.32 -4.35
N MET A 58 -16.88 7.23 -3.25
CA MET A 58 -18.06 8.05 -3.00
C MET A 58 -17.90 8.72 -1.64
N GLN A 59 -18.21 10.01 -1.53
CA GLN A 59 -18.23 10.74 -0.25
C GLN A 59 -19.68 11.12 0.04
N ALA A 60 -20.20 10.66 1.18
CA ALA A 60 -21.49 11.10 1.67
C ALA A 60 -21.38 12.55 2.17
N VAL A 61 -22.30 13.40 1.71
CA VAL A 61 -22.40 14.82 2.07
C VAL A 61 -23.80 15.06 2.61
N ASN A 62 -23.93 15.89 3.65
CA ASN A 62 -25.22 16.22 4.24
C ASN A 62 -25.93 17.38 3.49
N GLU A 63 -27.15 17.70 3.90
CA GLU A 63 -27.96 18.77 3.29
C GLU A 63 -27.30 20.16 3.41
N GLU A 64 -26.50 20.39 4.46
CA GLU A 64 -25.75 21.63 4.63
C GLU A 64 -24.51 21.72 3.73
N GLY A 65 -24.13 20.63 3.03
CA GLY A 65 -22.95 20.58 2.16
C GLY A 65 -21.65 20.21 2.88
N HIS A 66 -21.72 19.69 4.11
CA HIS A 66 -20.58 19.18 4.85
C HIS A 66 -20.36 17.69 4.61
N ASN A 67 -19.10 17.28 4.49
CA ASN A 67 -18.74 15.87 4.44
C ASN A 67 -19.18 15.18 5.73
N ILE A 68 -19.93 14.08 5.58
CA ILE A 68 -20.20 13.18 6.68
C ILE A 68 -18.88 12.48 7.04
N THR A 69 -18.55 12.40 8.33
CA THR A 69 -17.24 11.92 8.84
C THR A 69 -17.34 10.62 9.65
N SER A 70 -18.48 9.94 9.52
CA SER A 70 -18.82 8.67 10.14
C SER A 70 -19.69 7.86 9.18
N SER A 71 -19.66 6.53 9.24
CA SER A 71 -20.55 5.71 8.43
C SER A 71 -22.03 6.15 8.53
N PRO A 72 -22.69 6.52 7.41
CA PRO A 72 -24.15 6.69 7.35
C PRO A 72 -24.89 5.35 7.19
N GLY A 73 -24.17 4.22 7.22
CA GLY A 73 -24.67 2.87 7.03
C GLY A 73 -23.99 2.15 5.87
N ALA A 74 -23.64 0.87 6.05
CA ALA A 74 -22.90 0.10 5.04
C ALA A 74 -23.63 -0.05 3.69
N LYS A 75 -24.95 0.17 3.65
CA LYS A 75 -25.79 0.10 2.44
C LYS A 75 -26.27 1.48 1.97
N SER A 76 -25.59 2.56 2.35
CA SER A 76 -25.98 3.91 1.95
C SER A 76 -25.89 4.11 0.44
N PHE A 77 -24.98 3.42 -0.26
CA PHE A 77 -24.87 3.52 -1.72
C PHE A 77 -25.09 2.17 -2.38
N LYS A 78 -25.84 2.18 -3.47
CA LYS A 78 -26.03 1.04 -4.38
C LYS A 78 -25.45 1.40 -5.74
N VAL A 79 -24.65 0.51 -6.31
CA VAL A 79 -24.03 0.72 -7.62
C VAL A 79 -24.50 -0.36 -8.59
N MET A 80 -24.93 0.06 -9.78
CA MET A 80 -25.23 -0.82 -10.90
C MET A 80 -24.33 -0.46 -12.08
N ILE A 81 -23.77 -1.48 -12.73
CA ILE A 81 -22.89 -1.31 -13.89
C ILE A 81 -23.35 -2.26 -14.98
N LYS A 82 -23.59 -1.71 -16.17
CA LYS A 82 -24.03 -2.47 -17.36
C LYS A 82 -23.35 -1.94 -18.62
N ALA A 83 -23.36 -2.73 -19.68
CA ALA A 83 -22.94 -2.27 -21.00
C ALA A 83 -23.85 -1.11 -21.45
N LEU A 84 -23.27 -0.14 -22.16
CA LEU A 84 -24.02 1.00 -22.70
C LEU A 84 -25.03 0.55 -23.76
N SER A 85 -24.65 -0.46 -24.55
CA SER A 85 -25.48 -1.06 -25.59
C SER A 85 -26.23 -2.27 -25.06
N ALA A 86 -27.55 -2.31 -25.22
CA ALA A 86 -28.36 -3.48 -24.87
C ALA A 86 -28.06 -4.72 -25.73
N LYS A 87 -27.33 -4.55 -26.85
CA LYS A 87 -26.89 -5.64 -27.73
C LYS A 87 -25.59 -6.30 -27.25
N GLU A 88 -24.89 -5.67 -26.31
CA GLU A 88 -23.61 -6.14 -25.79
C GLU A 88 -23.81 -6.80 -24.42
N TYR A 89 -23.44 -8.09 -24.31
CA TYR A 89 -23.46 -8.81 -23.04
C TYR A 89 -22.04 -8.96 -22.50
N ILE A 90 -21.82 -8.43 -21.30
CA ILE A 90 -20.53 -8.48 -20.61
C ILE A 90 -20.77 -8.96 -19.20
N ARG A 91 -20.00 -9.96 -18.77
CA ARG A 91 -19.98 -10.37 -17.38
C ARG A 91 -19.14 -9.36 -16.58
N ILE A 92 -19.77 -8.66 -15.65
CA ILE A 92 -19.14 -7.73 -14.72
C ILE A 92 -19.48 -8.18 -13.30
N HIS A 93 -18.46 -8.38 -12.46
CA HIS A 93 -18.65 -8.61 -11.03
C HIS A 93 -18.64 -7.26 -10.29
N VAL A 94 -19.79 -6.93 -9.70
CA VAL A 94 -20.09 -5.65 -9.06
C VAL A 94 -20.53 -5.96 -7.61
N PRO A 95 -19.59 -6.17 -6.67
CA PRO A 95 -19.91 -6.33 -5.26
C PRO A 95 -20.51 -5.05 -4.66
N GLU A 96 -21.07 -5.15 -3.45
CA GLU A 96 -21.50 -3.97 -2.70
C GLU A 96 -20.32 -3.02 -2.42
N PRO A 97 -20.55 -1.70 -2.42
CA PRO A 97 -19.55 -0.71 -1.99
C PRO A 97 -19.02 -1.00 -0.59
N LEU A 98 -17.73 -0.75 -0.39
CA LEU A 98 -17.05 -0.89 0.88
C LEU A 98 -17.19 0.39 1.70
N ASP A 99 -17.83 0.32 2.86
CA ASP A 99 -17.90 1.42 3.83
C ASP A 99 -16.57 1.56 4.57
N ARG A 100 -15.94 2.75 4.48
CA ARG A 100 -14.63 3.02 5.11
C ARG A 100 -14.76 3.53 6.54
N ASN A 101 -15.98 3.59 7.08
CA ASN A 101 -16.35 4.09 8.42
C ASN A 101 -16.09 5.58 8.68
N ASP A 102 -15.66 6.33 7.66
CA ASP A 102 -15.36 7.77 7.73
C ASP A 102 -16.34 8.62 6.90
N GLY A 103 -17.46 8.03 6.46
CA GLY A 103 -18.44 8.66 5.58
C GLY A 103 -18.09 8.57 4.09
N SER A 104 -16.94 8.00 3.76
CA SER A 104 -16.57 7.64 2.39
C SER A 104 -16.74 6.14 2.13
N PHE A 105 -16.91 5.80 0.86
CA PHE A 105 -17.13 4.45 0.37
C PHE A 105 -16.22 4.17 -0.82
N LEU A 106 -15.76 2.93 -0.94
CA LEU A 106 -14.95 2.46 -2.06
C LEU A 106 -15.77 1.45 -2.88
N MET A 107 -16.12 1.83 -4.10
CA MET A 107 -16.68 0.91 -5.08
C MET A 107 -15.57 0.24 -5.87
N ARG A 108 -15.71 -1.06 -6.12
CA ARG A 108 -14.77 -1.86 -6.91
C ARG A 108 -15.54 -2.82 -7.80
N TYR A 109 -15.09 -3.00 -9.03
CA TYR A 109 -15.71 -3.93 -9.96
C TYR A 109 -14.68 -4.56 -10.90
N ARG A 110 -14.94 -5.81 -11.28
CA ARG A 110 -14.09 -6.59 -12.18
C ARG A 110 -14.85 -6.96 -13.44
N MET A 111 -14.27 -6.70 -14.60
CA MET A 111 -14.81 -7.07 -15.89
C MET A 111 -14.23 -8.40 -16.36
N TYR A 112 -15.05 -9.25 -16.97
CA TYR A 112 -14.66 -10.53 -17.58
C TYR A 112 -14.81 -10.53 -19.11
N GLY A 113 -15.03 -9.34 -19.67
CA GLY A 113 -15.05 -9.06 -21.10
C GLY A 113 -14.97 -7.54 -21.31
N SER A 114 -14.46 -7.12 -22.46
CA SER A 114 -14.37 -5.68 -22.80
C SER A 114 -15.70 -5.18 -23.33
N ALA A 115 -16.07 -3.95 -22.96
CA ALA A 115 -17.18 -3.24 -23.61
C ALA A 115 -16.67 -2.51 -24.84
N LYS A 116 -17.37 -2.57 -25.97
CA LYS A 116 -16.99 -1.86 -27.20
C LYS A 116 -17.63 -0.48 -27.27
N GLU A 117 -18.92 -0.39 -26.95
CA GLU A 117 -19.65 0.88 -27.03
C GLU A 117 -19.49 1.72 -25.76
N GLY A 118 -19.30 1.06 -24.62
CA GLY A 118 -19.08 1.72 -23.34
C GLY A 118 -19.76 1.03 -22.17
N LEU A 119 -19.66 1.67 -21.01
CA LEU A 119 -20.38 1.29 -19.80
C LEU A 119 -21.27 2.45 -19.33
N ILE A 120 -22.35 2.10 -18.64
CA ILE A 120 -23.11 3.02 -17.80
C ILE A 120 -22.99 2.56 -16.35
N ILE A 121 -22.59 3.49 -15.48
CA ILE A 121 -22.42 3.28 -14.05
C ILE A 121 -23.46 4.15 -13.34
N GLU A 122 -24.37 3.51 -12.63
CA GLU A 122 -25.45 4.16 -11.91
C GLU A 122 -25.21 4.01 -10.42
N VAL A 123 -24.95 5.13 -9.74
CA VAL A 123 -24.81 5.22 -8.29
C VAL A 123 -26.10 5.80 -7.71
N PHE A 124 -26.65 5.12 -6.70
CA PHE A 124 -27.87 5.49 -6.02
C PHE A 124 -27.68 5.59 -4.51
N HIS A 125 -28.40 6.52 -3.90
CA HIS A 125 -28.72 6.50 -2.48
C HIS A 125 -30.24 6.39 -2.37
N GLN A 126 -30.73 5.30 -1.78
CA GLN A 126 -32.14 4.90 -1.91
C GLN A 126 -32.52 4.82 -3.41
N ASP A 127 -33.53 5.57 -3.86
CA ASP A 127 -34.00 5.59 -5.25
C ASP A 127 -33.51 6.82 -6.04
N LYS A 128 -32.60 7.61 -5.48
CA LYS A 128 -32.08 8.84 -6.11
C LYS A 128 -30.66 8.66 -6.63
N HIS A 129 -30.39 9.22 -7.81
CA HIS A 129 -29.05 9.28 -8.36
C HIS A 129 -28.12 10.15 -7.49
N VAL A 130 -26.89 9.68 -7.32
CA VAL A 130 -25.85 10.35 -6.53
C VAL A 130 -24.94 11.17 -7.43
N ALA A 131 -24.72 12.44 -7.07
CA ALA A 131 -23.92 13.38 -7.84
C ALA A 131 -24.36 13.44 -9.32
N GLN A 132 -23.45 13.19 -10.26
CA GLN A 132 -23.69 13.23 -11.70
C GLN A 132 -24.15 11.88 -12.28
N SER A 133 -24.48 10.91 -11.43
CA SER A 133 -25.00 9.61 -11.86
C SER A 133 -26.25 9.80 -12.75
N PRO A 134 -26.36 9.08 -13.89
CA PRO A 134 -25.46 8.02 -14.36
C PRO A 134 -24.17 8.53 -15.03
N TYR A 135 -23.06 7.82 -14.78
CA TYR A 135 -21.78 8.04 -15.45
C TYR A 135 -21.71 7.20 -16.73
N ILE A 136 -21.52 7.86 -17.88
CA ILE A 136 -21.43 7.19 -19.18
C ILE A 136 -19.97 7.17 -19.64
N LEU A 137 -19.36 6.00 -19.61
CA LEU A 137 -18.01 5.74 -20.11
C LEU A 137 -18.14 5.37 -21.59
N LYS A 138 -17.99 6.35 -22.49
CA LYS A 138 -18.06 6.13 -23.93
C LYS A 138 -16.80 5.47 -24.47
N GLY A 139 -16.96 4.62 -25.47
CA GLY A 139 -15.86 3.97 -26.19
C GLY A 139 -15.47 2.64 -25.55
N PRO A 140 -14.38 2.02 -26.05
CA PRO A 140 -13.99 0.73 -25.54
C PRO A 140 -13.57 0.83 -24.07
N VAL A 141 -14.10 -0.06 -23.24
CA VAL A 141 -13.72 -0.22 -21.84
C VAL A 141 -13.12 -1.61 -21.70
N TYR A 142 -11.79 -1.67 -21.68
CA TYR A 142 -11.08 -2.94 -21.67
C TYR A 142 -11.05 -3.59 -20.28
N HIS A 143 -11.13 -4.91 -20.29
CA HIS A 143 -10.91 -5.77 -19.12
C HIS A 143 -9.44 -6.24 -19.06
N GLU A 144 -9.01 -6.76 -17.92
CA GLU A 144 -7.62 -7.13 -17.61
C GLU A 144 -6.93 -8.06 -18.64
N TYR A 145 -7.69 -8.94 -19.28
CA TYR A 145 -7.17 -9.97 -20.18
C TYR A 145 -7.37 -9.63 -21.67
N CYS A 146 -7.68 -8.37 -21.98
CA CYS A 146 -7.67 -7.88 -23.35
C CYS A 146 -6.22 -7.70 -23.80
N ASP A 147 -5.82 -8.29 -24.92
CA ASP A 147 -4.53 -8.01 -25.59
C ASP A 147 -4.67 -6.70 -26.40
N CYS A 148 -4.76 -5.59 -25.67
CA CYS A 148 -5.25 -4.30 -26.15
C CYS A 148 -4.28 -3.21 -25.69
N ALA A 149 -3.02 -3.39 -26.08
CA ALA A 149 -1.92 -2.55 -25.65
C ALA A 149 -1.99 -1.17 -26.32
N GLU A 150 -1.78 -0.12 -25.52
CA GLU A 150 -1.47 1.21 -26.04
C GLU A 150 -0.06 1.19 -26.66
N ASP A 151 0.06 1.62 -27.92
CA ASP A 151 1.31 1.59 -28.67
C ASP A 151 2.30 2.66 -28.17
N ASP A 152 1.79 3.79 -27.67
CA ASP A 152 2.61 4.88 -27.12
C ASP A 152 2.63 4.84 -25.58
N PRO A 153 3.76 4.46 -24.95
CA PRO A 153 3.88 4.43 -23.50
C PRO A 153 3.64 5.79 -22.82
N GLU A 154 3.86 6.92 -23.52
CA GLU A 154 3.59 8.25 -22.96
C GLU A 154 2.08 8.50 -22.84
N ILE A 155 1.30 8.10 -23.85
CA ILE A 155 -0.17 8.17 -23.80
C ILE A 155 -0.69 7.29 -22.67
N TRP A 156 -0.14 6.07 -22.50
CA TRP A 156 -0.53 5.18 -21.42
C TRP A 156 -0.22 5.79 -20.04
N GLN A 157 0.96 6.40 -19.86
CA GLN A 157 1.34 7.06 -18.61
C GLN A 157 0.43 8.25 -18.29
N GLN A 158 0.16 9.12 -19.27
CA GLN A 158 -0.73 10.26 -19.10
C GLN A 158 -2.15 9.82 -18.75
N THR A 159 -2.67 8.81 -19.45
CA THR A 159 -4.00 8.24 -19.19
C THR A 159 -4.13 7.72 -17.76
N ASN A 160 -3.10 7.04 -17.25
CA ASN A 160 -3.08 6.52 -15.88
C ASN A 160 -2.69 7.58 -14.84
N SER A 161 -2.47 8.84 -15.25
CA SER A 161 -1.99 9.91 -14.37
C SER A 161 -0.72 9.54 -13.60
N CYS A 162 0.17 8.76 -14.23
CA CYS A 162 1.46 8.42 -13.67
C CYS A 162 2.29 9.72 -13.53
N PRO A 163 2.98 9.95 -12.40
CA PRO A 163 3.82 11.13 -12.26
C PRO A 163 5.01 11.05 -13.22
N THR A 164 5.39 12.20 -13.77
CA THR A 164 6.50 12.31 -14.72
C THR A 164 7.87 12.05 -14.10
N ASN A 165 7.96 12.08 -12.77
CA ASN A 165 9.16 11.74 -12.02
C ASN A 165 8.80 10.98 -10.75
N GLU A 166 9.44 9.83 -10.54
CA GLU A 166 9.34 9.02 -9.34
C GLU A 166 10.66 9.02 -8.58
N ALA A 167 10.66 9.62 -7.39
CA ALA A 167 11.89 9.86 -6.63
C ALA A 167 12.62 8.56 -6.26
N GLN A 168 11.88 7.49 -5.95
CA GLN A 168 12.48 6.19 -5.64
C GLN A 168 13.14 5.57 -6.87
N ILE A 169 12.45 5.57 -8.02
CA ILE A 169 12.98 5.03 -9.27
C ILE A 169 14.25 5.78 -9.66
N SER A 170 14.20 7.12 -9.68
CA SER A 170 15.35 7.96 -9.98
C SER A 170 16.53 7.70 -9.05
N LYS A 171 16.28 7.48 -7.75
CA LYS A 171 17.32 7.15 -6.76
C LYS A 171 17.93 5.78 -7.01
N ASP A 172 17.11 4.79 -7.35
CA ASP A 172 17.54 3.41 -7.59
C ASP A 172 18.38 3.28 -8.87
N PHE A 173 18.08 4.08 -9.90
CA PHE A 173 18.85 4.12 -11.15
C PHE A 173 20.11 5.01 -11.09
N ALA A 174 20.21 5.94 -10.13
CA ALA A 174 21.36 6.84 -10.01
C ALA A 174 22.76 6.16 -9.98
N PRO A 175 22.94 4.97 -9.38
CA PRO A 175 24.22 4.24 -9.43
C PRO A 175 24.56 3.64 -10.81
N PHE A 176 23.64 3.67 -11.77
CA PHE A 176 23.73 2.98 -13.06
C PHE A 176 23.59 3.97 -14.24
N PRO A 177 24.58 4.85 -14.47
CA PRO A 177 24.52 5.82 -15.58
C PRO A 177 24.50 5.16 -16.96
N SER A 178 24.98 3.92 -17.05
CA SER A 178 24.91 3.05 -18.22
C SER A 178 24.78 1.60 -17.76
N ILE A 179 24.06 0.78 -18.53
CA ILE A 179 23.88 -0.65 -18.26
C ILE A 179 24.64 -1.45 -19.31
N ASP A 180 25.56 -2.31 -18.87
CA ASP A 180 26.35 -3.20 -19.73
C ASP A 180 25.77 -4.62 -19.69
N LEU A 181 24.98 -4.96 -20.71
CA LEU A 181 24.30 -6.26 -20.81
C LEU A 181 25.28 -7.43 -20.94
N ASN A 182 26.41 -7.26 -21.62
CA ASN A 182 27.41 -8.33 -21.75
C ASN A 182 28.02 -8.67 -20.39
N ARG A 183 28.39 -7.64 -19.63
CA ARG A 183 28.89 -7.79 -18.27
C ARG A 183 27.83 -8.41 -17.36
N MET A 184 26.56 -8.04 -17.51
CA MET A 184 25.46 -8.65 -16.74
C MET A 184 25.29 -10.14 -17.05
N LEU A 185 25.31 -10.51 -18.33
CA LEU A 185 25.22 -11.90 -18.78
C LEU A 185 26.31 -12.79 -18.18
N GLU A 186 27.52 -12.26 -17.99
CA GLU A 186 28.64 -12.97 -17.38
C GLU A 186 28.61 -12.96 -15.84
N GLU A 187 28.43 -11.79 -15.21
CA GLU A 187 28.57 -11.66 -13.76
C GLU A 187 27.33 -12.11 -12.98
N VAL A 188 26.11 -11.88 -13.49
CA VAL A 188 24.87 -12.15 -12.72
C VAL A 188 24.69 -13.63 -12.41
N PRO A 189 24.84 -14.57 -13.38
CA PRO A 189 24.75 -15.99 -13.07
C PRO A 189 25.77 -16.42 -12.00
N ARG A 190 27.04 -16.01 -12.17
CA ARG A 190 28.13 -16.39 -11.27
C ARG A 190 27.99 -15.80 -9.87
N ARG A 191 27.61 -14.52 -9.76
CA ARG A 191 27.55 -13.83 -8.46
C ARG A 191 26.28 -14.13 -7.69
N PHE A 192 25.14 -14.19 -8.37
CA PHE A 192 23.84 -14.18 -7.71
C PHE A 192 23.07 -15.48 -7.92
N ALA A 193 23.07 -16.05 -9.13
CA ALA A 193 22.31 -17.28 -9.37
C ALA A 193 22.95 -18.50 -8.69
N GLU A 194 24.27 -18.66 -8.76
CA GLU A 194 24.98 -19.78 -8.12
C GLU A 194 24.91 -19.72 -6.58
N SER A 195 24.97 -18.51 -6.00
CA SER A 195 25.01 -18.32 -4.56
C SER A 195 23.63 -18.28 -3.90
N ARG A 196 22.62 -17.68 -4.55
CA ARG A 196 21.27 -17.49 -4.01
C ARG A 196 20.22 -18.41 -4.65
N GLY A 197 20.40 -18.78 -5.91
CA GLY A 197 19.51 -19.68 -6.63
C GLY A 197 18.13 -19.11 -6.95
N ALA A 198 17.92 -17.79 -6.84
CA ALA A 198 16.61 -17.14 -6.95
C ALA A 198 16.60 -15.99 -7.98
N ILE A 199 17.31 -16.16 -9.10
CA ILE A 199 17.41 -15.12 -10.14
C ILE A 199 16.61 -15.56 -11.38
N VAL A 200 15.90 -14.62 -11.98
CA VAL A 200 15.21 -14.81 -13.26
C VAL A 200 15.70 -13.75 -14.23
N HIS A 201 16.12 -14.22 -15.40
CA HIS A 201 16.50 -13.38 -16.53
C HIS A 201 15.29 -13.19 -17.44
N TYR A 202 14.91 -11.94 -17.69
CA TYR A 202 13.82 -11.58 -18.60
C TYR A 202 14.36 -10.83 -19.80
N THR A 203 13.75 -11.11 -20.94
CA THR A 203 13.95 -10.38 -22.18
C THR A 203 12.56 -10.06 -22.72
N VAL A 204 12.31 -8.79 -23.02
CA VAL A 204 11.12 -8.34 -23.74
C VAL A 204 11.58 -8.02 -25.16
N LEU A 205 10.96 -8.64 -26.15
CA LEU A 205 11.22 -8.36 -27.57
C LEU A 205 9.90 -8.36 -28.32
N ASP A 206 9.62 -7.29 -29.05
CA ASP A 206 8.37 -7.12 -29.80
C ASP A 206 7.12 -7.37 -28.93
N ASN A 207 7.13 -6.79 -27.72
CA ASN A 207 6.10 -6.97 -26.70
C ASN A 207 5.86 -8.43 -26.25
N GLN A 208 6.77 -9.35 -26.56
CA GLN A 208 6.76 -10.74 -26.09
C GLN A 208 7.75 -10.91 -24.94
N ILE A 209 7.32 -11.60 -23.88
CA ILE A 209 8.11 -11.80 -22.66
C ILE A 209 8.77 -13.19 -22.70
N TYR A 210 10.10 -13.20 -22.71
CA TYR A 210 10.92 -14.39 -22.61
C TYR A 210 11.54 -14.47 -21.22
N ARG A 211 11.64 -15.70 -20.70
CA ARG A 211 12.04 -15.97 -19.33
C ARG A 211 13.06 -17.09 -19.27
N ARG A 212 14.16 -16.87 -18.56
CA ARG A 212 15.17 -17.88 -18.24
C ARG A 212 15.43 -17.92 -16.74
N SER A 213 15.03 -19.03 -16.11
CA SER A 213 15.29 -19.28 -14.69
C SER A 213 16.77 -19.56 -14.43
N LEU A 214 17.37 -18.85 -13.47
CA LEU A 214 18.74 -19.04 -13.03
C LEU A 214 18.76 -19.43 -11.55
N GLY A 215 18.63 -20.73 -11.28
CA GLY A 215 18.65 -21.31 -9.94
C GLY A 215 17.38 -22.10 -9.55
N LYS A 216 17.39 -22.65 -8.34
CA LYS A 216 16.38 -23.60 -7.84
C LYS A 216 15.10 -22.95 -7.31
N TYR A 217 15.17 -21.71 -6.82
CA TYR A 217 14.09 -20.99 -6.14
C TYR A 217 13.49 -19.91 -7.06
N THR A 218 13.08 -20.31 -8.26
CA THR A 218 12.62 -19.38 -9.29
C THR A 218 11.14 -19.53 -9.65
N ASP A 219 10.35 -20.30 -8.90
CA ASP A 219 8.94 -20.55 -9.24
C ASP A 219 7.97 -19.43 -8.81
N PHE A 220 8.42 -18.17 -8.92
CA PHE A 220 7.66 -16.95 -8.60
C PHE A 220 6.81 -16.45 -9.79
N LYS A 221 6.38 -17.35 -10.67
CA LYS A 221 5.70 -17.02 -11.93
C LYS A 221 4.39 -16.26 -11.70
N MET A 222 3.61 -16.71 -10.71
CA MET A 222 2.35 -16.07 -10.30
C MET A 222 2.51 -14.63 -9.79
N PHE A 223 3.74 -14.18 -9.58
CA PHE A 223 4.08 -12.84 -9.11
C PHE A 223 4.78 -12.03 -10.20
N SER A 224 6.02 -12.41 -10.51
CA SER A 224 6.88 -11.70 -11.46
C SER A 224 6.38 -11.78 -12.91
N ASP A 225 5.96 -12.97 -13.38
CA ASP A 225 5.52 -13.14 -14.76
C ASP A 225 4.15 -12.48 -14.98
N GLU A 226 3.20 -12.70 -14.06
CA GLU A 226 1.84 -12.13 -14.15
C GLU A 226 1.85 -10.59 -14.17
N MET A 227 2.74 -9.96 -13.41
CA MET A 227 2.95 -8.52 -13.46
C MET A 227 3.35 -8.03 -14.85
N LEU A 228 4.37 -8.67 -15.45
CA LEU A 228 4.88 -8.31 -16.76
C LEU A 228 3.85 -8.58 -17.85
N GLN A 229 3.17 -9.72 -17.80
CA GLN A 229 2.08 -10.04 -18.73
C GLN A 229 0.92 -9.05 -18.61
N SER A 230 0.57 -8.63 -17.39
CA SER A 230 -0.45 -7.62 -17.15
C SER A 230 -0.09 -6.27 -17.77
N LEU A 231 1.19 -5.88 -17.75
CA LEU A 231 1.68 -4.67 -18.41
C LEU A 231 1.66 -4.81 -19.94
N ALA A 232 2.20 -5.91 -20.49
CA ALA A 232 2.28 -6.15 -21.93
C ALA A 232 0.92 -6.19 -22.64
N ARG A 233 -0.15 -6.52 -21.91
CA ARG A 233 -1.54 -6.46 -22.39
C ARG A 233 -2.10 -5.03 -22.51
N LYS A 234 -1.54 -4.07 -21.77
CA LYS A 234 -2.07 -2.70 -21.64
C LYS A 234 -1.20 -1.64 -22.31
N VAL A 235 0.08 -1.91 -22.47
CA VAL A 235 1.04 -0.99 -23.10
C VAL A 235 2.10 -1.78 -23.82
N ARG A 236 2.52 -1.30 -24.98
CA ARG A 236 3.62 -1.88 -25.74
C ARG A 236 4.92 -1.66 -24.97
N LEU A 237 5.49 -2.73 -24.45
CA LEU A 237 6.75 -2.68 -23.73
C LEU A 237 7.92 -2.51 -24.71
N PRO A 238 8.94 -1.70 -24.37
CA PRO A 238 10.14 -1.58 -25.19
C PRO A 238 10.95 -2.87 -25.17
N ASP A 239 11.80 -3.03 -26.19
CA ASP A 239 12.77 -4.13 -26.22
C ASP A 239 13.83 -3.91 -25.14
N ILE A 240 13.83 -4.77 -24.11
CA ILE A 240 14.69 -4.64 -22.93
C ILE A 240 15.12 -6.00 -22.38
N GLU A 241 16.27 -6.02 -21.72
CA GLU A 241 16.78 -7.18 -21.00
C GLU A 241 17.09 -6.79 -19.55
N PHE A 242 16.68 -7.61 -18.58
CA PHE A 242 16.91 -7.34 -17.16
C PHE A 242 16.87 -8.61 -16.30
N TYR A 243 17.34 -8.48 -15.06
CA TYR A 243 17.37 -9.58 -14.10
C TYR A 243 16.57 -9.22 -12.86
N ILE A 244 15.64 -10.10 -12.47
CA ILE A 244 14.90 -10.00 -11.22
C ILE A 244 15.45 -11.02 -10.23
N ASN A 245 15.83 -10.56 -9.05
CA ASN A 245 15.97 -11.37 -7.86
C ASN A 245 14.59 -11.59 -7.24
N VAL A 246 14.14 -12.84 -7.23
CA VAL A 246 12.85 -13.24 -6.66
C VAL A 246 12.95 -13.71 -5.20
N GLY A 247 14.15 -13.71 -4.62
CA GLY A 247 14.36 -13.99 -3.20
C GLY A 247 14.02 -12.80 -2.28
N ASP A 248 13.98 -13.06 -0.98
CA ASP A 248 13.63 -12.04 0.02
C ASP A 248 14.67 -10.92 0.13
N TRP A 249 15.96 -11.28 0.22
CA TRP A 249 17.04 -10.32 0.47
C TRP A 249 17.47 -9.60 -0.81
N PRO A 250 17.75 -8.28 -0.75
CA PRO A 250 18.50 -7.62 -1.83
C PRO A 250 19.87 -8.26 -2.01
N VAL A 251 20.45 -8.15 -3.22
CA VAL A 251 21.64 -8.92 -3.61
C VAL A 251 22.85 -8.07 -3.98
N GLU A 252 22.69 -6.83 -4.44
CA GLU A 252 23.82 -6.01 -4.89
C GLU A 252 24.25 -5.03 -3.80
N HIS A 253 25.37 -5.35 -3.14
CA HIS A 253 25.93 -4.54 -2.04
C HIS A 253 27.20 -3.77 -2.43
N ARG A 254 27.65 -3.84 -3.70
CA ARG A 254 28.75 -2.98 -4.15
C ARG A 254 28.35 -1.51 -4.04
N LYS A 255 29.29 -0.69 -3.56
CA LYS A 255 29.11 0.77 -3.51
C LYS A 255 29.05 1.34 -4.93
N ALA A 256 28.35 2.47 -5.11
CA ALA A 256 28.23 3.13 -6.41
C ALA A 256 29.59 3.49 -7.03
N ASN A 257 30.60 3.78 -6.21
CA ASN A 257 31.96 4.12 -6.65
C ASN A 257 32.94 2.93 -6.62
N ALA A 258 32.45 1.69 -6.50
CA ALA A 258 33.31 0.51 -6.52
C ALA A 258 33.85 0.21 -7.93
N THR A 259 34.95 -0.54 -8.02
CA THR A 259 35.48 -1.06 -9.28
C THR A 259 35.70 -2.57 -9.16
N PRO A 260 35.01 -3.40 -9.97
CA PRO A 260 33.93 -3.00 -10.87
C PRO A 260 32.68 -2.53 -10.09
N GLY A 261 31.86 -1.67 -10.70
CA GLY A 261 30.68 -1.06 -10.07
C GLY A 261 29.55 -2.05 -9.76
N PRO A 262 28.45 -1.58 -9.13
CA PRO A 262 27.28 -2.41 -8.88
C PRO A 262 26.60 -2.86 -10.18
N MET A 263 25.80 -3.92 -10.11
CA MET A 263 24.95 -4.40 -11.20
C MET A 263 23.48 -4.03 -10.97
N PRO A 264 22.73 -3.63 -12.03
CA PRO A 264 21.33 -3.27 -11.89
C PRO A 264 20.48 -4.53 -11.72
N MET A 265 20.33 -4.95 -10.46
CA MET A 265 19.48 -6.07 -10.06
C MET A 265 18.14 -5.52 -9.60
N ILE A 266 17.05 -6.06 -10.15
CA ILE A 266 15.71 -5.71 -9.69
C ILE A 266 15.31 -6.63 -8.53
N SER A 267 14.81 -6.08 -7.42
CA SER A 267 14.42 -6.84 -6.23
C SER A 267 13.09 -6.35 -5.64
N TRP A 268 12.44 -7.20 -4.83
CA TRP A 268 11.21 -6.83 -4.11
C TRP A 268 11.46 -5.88 -2.93
N CYS A 269 12.65 -5.96 -2.33
CA CYS A 269 13.01 -5.18 -1.15
C CYS A 269 14.45 -4.68 -1.28
N GLY A 270 14.66 -3.41 -0.91
CA GLY A 270 15.97 -2.79 -0.83
C GLY A 270 16.45 -2.64 0.60
N SER A 271 17.72 -2.31 0.77
CA SER A 271 18.29 -1.92 2.06
C SER A 271 19.23 -0.73 1.95
N SER A 272 19.51 -0.07 3.08
CA SER A 272 20.43 1.08 3.13
C SER A 272 21.83 0.78 2.54
N ASP A 273 22.23 -0.48 2.57
CA ASP A 273 23.50 -1.01 2.10
C ASP A 273 23.40 -1.79 0.79
N SER A 274 22.26 -1.79 0.10
CA SER A 274 22.09 -2.39 -1.23
C SER A 274 21.90 -1.34 -2.33
N ARG A 275 22.02 -1.76 -3.59
CA ARG A 275 21.84 -0.94 -4.80
C ARG A 275 20.87 -1.58 -5.79
N ASP A 276 20.06 -2.51 -5.32
CA ASP A 276 18.97 -3.09 -6.08
C ASP A 276 17.92 -2.04 -6.46
N ILE A 277 17.33 -2.20 -7.64
CA ILE A 277 16.21 -1.40 -8.15
C ILE A 277 14.92 -2.02 -7.63
N ILE A 278 14.07 -1.23 -6.94
CA ILE A 278 12.97 -1.81 -6.16
C ILE A 278 11.64 -1.71 -6.89
N LEU A 279 10.99 -2.86 -7.07
CA LEU A 279 9.62 -2.96 -7.59
C LEU A 279 8.58 -2.97 -6.47
N PRO A 280 7.29 -2.75 -6.80
CA PRO A 280 6.19 -3.24 -5.99
C PRO A 280 6.40 -4.70 -5.60
N THR A 281 6.22 -5.01 -4.32
CA THR A 281 6.47 -6.36 -3.80
C THR A 281 5.54 -7.37 -4.48
N TYR A 282 5.96 -8.65 -4.50
CA TYR A 282 5.15 -9.72 -5.07
C TYR A 282 3.75 -9.78 -4.44
N ASP A 283 3.65 -9.43 -3.15
CA ASP A 283 2.41 -9.48 -2.39
C ASP A 283 1.45 -8.36 -2.80
N ILE A 284 1.93 -7.11 -2.92
CA ILE A 284 1.14 -5.97 -3.43
C ILE A 284 0.68 -6.25 -4.86
N THR A 285 1.58 -6.73 -5.71
CA THR A 285 1.29 -6.99 -7.12
C THR A 285 0.24 -8.08 -7.26
N HIS A 286 0.37 -9.17 -6.51
CA HIS A 286 -0.63 -10.23 -6.47
C HIS A 286 -1.97 -9.72 -5.95
N SER A 287 -1.97 -8.97 -4.85
CA SER A 287 -3.17 -8.30 -4.33
C SER A 287 -3.89 -7.52 -5.43
N THR A 288 -3.17 -6.66 -6.17
CA THR A 288 -3.76 -5.83 -7.24
C THR A 288 -4.33 -6.66 -8.40
N LEU A 289 -3.61 -7.68 -8.87
CA LEU A 289 -4.06 -8.51 -10.00
C LEU A 289 -5.25 -9.42 -9.64
N GLU A 290 -5.27 -9.92 -8.40
CA GLU A 290 -6.18 -10.95 -7.91
C GLU A 290 -7.36 -10.46 -7.08
N THR A 291 -7.42 -9.15 -6.84
CA THR A 291 -8.58 -8.52 -6.19
C THR A 291 -9.86 -8.93 -6.92
N LEU A 292 -10.88 -9.31 -6.16
CA LEU A 292 -12.17 -9.82 -6.68
C LEU A 292 -12.08 -11.09 -7.56
N ARG A 293 -10.98 -11.84 -7.49
CA ARG A 293 -10.82 -13.14 -8.16
C ARG A 293 -10.43 -14.24 -7.18
N GLY A 294 -9.26 -14.10 -6.53
CA GLY A 294 -8.67 -15.15 -5.68
C GLY A 294 -8.10 -14.65 -4.35
N VAL A 295 -7.88 -13.34 -4.20
CA VAL A 295 -7.34 -12.74 -2.97
C VAL A 295 -8.42 -11.89 -2.28
N THR A 296 -8.68 -12.19 -1.02
CA THR A 296 -9.66 -11.48 -0.18
C THR A 296 -9.04 -10.41 0.70
N ASN A 297 -7.82 -10.63 1.20
CA ASN A 297 -7.06 -9.63 1.97
C ASN A 297 -6.27 -8.70 1.05
N ASP A 298 -6.92 -8.16 0.02
CA ASP A 298 -6.32 -7.23 -0.93
C ASP A 298 -6.36 -5.78 -0.42
N LEU A 299 -5.52 -4.92 -1.01
CA LEU A 299 -5.37 -3.51 -0.67
C LEU A 299 -6.69 -2.72 -0.77
N LEU A 300 -7.61 -3.08 -1.66
CA LEU A 300 -8.91 -2.42 -1.78
C LEU A 300 -9.89 -2.93 -0.72
N SER A 301 -9.97 -4.26 -0.51
CA SER A 301 -10.84 -4.88 0.51
C SER A 301 -10.60 -4.34 1.91
N ILE A 302 -9.33 -4.14 2.29
CA ILE A 302 -8.98 -3.75 3.66
C ILE A 302 -9.60 -2.41 4.04
N GLN A 303 -9.69 -1.48 3.10
CA GLN A 303 -10.25 -0.15 3.33
C GLN A 303 -11.73 -0.21 3.78
N GLY A 304 -12.45 -1.29 3.44
CA GLY A 304 -13.82 -1.53 3.89
C GLY A 304 -13.97 -2.48 5.08
N HIS A 305 -12.88 -3.06 5.55
CA HIS A 305 -12.87 -4.06 6.63
C HIS A 305 -11.94 -3.62 7.75
N THR A 306 -12.00 -2.34 8.09
CA THR A 306 -11.14 -1.70 9.09
C THR A 306 -11.59 -1.95 10.53
N GLY A 307 -12.48 -2.92 10.78
CA GLY A 307 -13.02 -3.20 12.11
C GLY A 307 -14.06 -2.17 12.57
N PRO A 308 -14.32 -2.03 13.87
CA PRO A 308 -15.24 -1.02 14.39
C PRO A 308 -14.66 0.39 14.23
N SER A 309 -15.49 1.42 14.39
CA SER A 309 -15.02 2.82 14.43
C SER A 309 -13.89 3.01 15.45
N TRP A 310 -13.00 3.97 15.19
CA TRP A 310 -11.82 4.24 16.02
C TRP A 310 -12.09 4.19 17.53
N ASP A 311 -13.14 4.86 18.00
CA ASP A 311 -13.46 4.94 19.44
C ASP A 311 -13.79 3.59 20.07
N ASN A 312 -14.32 2.65 19.27
CA ASN A 312 -14.72 1.30 19.66
C ASN A 312 -13.64 0.24 19.45
N LYS A 313 -12.47 0.60 18.90
CA LYS A 313 -11.33 -0.31 18.77
C LYS A 313 -10.68 -0.59 20.14
N THR A 314 -10.17 -1.80 20.32
CA THR A 314 -9.42 -2.24 21.49
C THR A 314 -8.16 -1.39 21.68
N GLU A 315 -7.97 -0.82 22.87
CA GLU A 315 -6.88 0.10 23.18
C GLU A 315 -5.54 -0.57 23.53
N GLN A 316 -5.34 -1.76 22.99
CA GLN A 316 -4.14 -2.56 23.14
C GLN A 316 -3.38 -2.53 21.81
N ALA A 317 -2.05 -2.51 21.88
CA ALA A 317 -1.24 -2.73 20.71
C ALA A 317 -1.24 -4.20 20.31
N PHE A 318 -1.12 -4.47 19.01
CA PHE A 318 -1.37 -5.79 18.48
C PHE A 318 -0.30 -6.25 17.49
N PHE A 319 0.05 -7.53 17.56
CA PHE A 319 0.89 -8.23 16.59
C PHE A 319 0.56 -9.73 16.53
N ARG A 320 0.45 -10.27 15.31
CA ARG A 320 0.50 -11.71 15.03
C ARG A 320 1.37 -11.97 13.82
N GLY A 321 2.34 -12.88 13.94
CA GLY A 321 3.25 -13.20 12.85
C GLY A 321 4.11 -14.42 13.13
N ARG A 322 4.97 -14.78 12.17
CA ARG A 322 5.99 -15.84 12.35
C ARG A 322 7.24 -15.30 13.04
N ASP A 323 8.03 -16.21 13.57
CA ASP A 323 9.32 -15.98 14.23
C ASP A 323 10.47 -15.59 13.29
N SER A 324 10.23 -14.86 12.20
CA SER A 324 11.26 -14.59 11.19
C SER A 324 12.37 -13.61 11.62
N ARG A 325 12.34 -13.11 12.85
CA ARG A 325 13.35 -12.22 13.43
C ARG A 325 13.25 -12.19 14.97
N GLU A 326 14.38 -11.99 15.64
CA GLU A 326 14.46 -12.04 17.11
C GLU A 326 13.60 -10.97 17.80
N GLU A 327 13.50 -9.77 17.23
CA GLU A 327 12.65 -8.69 17.74
C GLU A 327 11.18 -9.10 17.84
N ARG A 328 10.70 -10.02 16.98
CA ARG A 328 9.34 -10.57 17.10
C ARG A 328 9.18 -11.48 18.32
N LEU A 329 10.23 -12.19 18.72
CA LEU A 329 10.24 -12.95 19.99
C LEU A 329 10.27 -12.00 21.19
N GLN A 330 10.99 -10.89 21.08
CA GLN A 330 11.00 -9.84 22.10
C GLN A 330 9.60 -9.23 22.29
N LEU A 331 8.84 -9.01 21.22
CA LEU A 331 7.43 -8.59 21.31
C LEU A 331 6.60 -9.54 22.18
N VAL A 332 6.72 -10.86 21.98
CA VAL A 332 5.99 -11.84 22.79
C VAL A 332 6.41 -11.79 24.26
N ARG A 333 7.72 -11.64 24.53
CA ARG A 333 8.22 -11.46 25.90
C ARG A 333 7.67 -10.18 26.55
N MET A 334 7.61 -9.07 25.80
CA MET A 334 7.04 -7.81 26.27
C MET A 334 5.54 -7.93 26.53
N SER A 335 4.81 -8.60 25.64
CA SER A 335 3.37 -8.85 25.75
C SER A 335 3.02 -9.68 26.98
N LYS A 336 3.75 -10.78 27.26
CA LYS A 336 3.56 -11.59 28.49
C LYS A 336 3.76 -10.78 29.78
N LYS A 337 4.65 -9.78 29.76
CA LYS A 337 4.94 -8.90 30.90
C LYS A 337 3.98 -7.72 31.03
N ASN A 338 3.36 -7.29 29.93
CA ASN A 338 2.50 -6.10 29.85
C ASN A 338 1.22 -6.42 29.04
N PRO A 339 0.44 -7.44 29.44
CA PRO A 339 -0.72 -7.89 28.68
C PRO A 339 -1.82 -6.84 28.58
N GLU A 340 -1.84 -5.79 29.39
CA GLU A 340 -2.75 -4.66 29.30
C GLU A 340 -2.39 -3.62 28.23
N LEU A 341 -1.15 -3.66 27.73
CA LEU A 341 -0.62 -2.74 26.73
C LEU A 341 -0.43 -3.38 25.35
N LEU A 342 0.00 -4.64 25.30
CA LEU A 342 0.39 -5.31 24.07
C LEU A 342 -0.11 -6.76 24.05
N ASP A 343 -0.83 -7.12 22.99
CA ASP A 343 -1.11 -8.50 22.61
C ASP A 343 -0.26 -8.86 21.39
N ALA A 344 0.85 -9.56 21.63
CA ALA A 344 1.76 -10.02 20.59
C ALA A 344 1.96 -11.53 20.68
N GLY A 345 1.91 -12.21 19.52
CA GLY A 345 2.03 -13.66 19.46
C GLY A 345 2.73 -14.17 18.20
N ILE A 346 3.52 -15.22 18.37
CA ILE A 346 4.09 -15.99 17.26
C ILE A 346 3.11 -17.10 16.85
N THR A 347 2.70 -17.13 15.58
CA THR A 347 1.72 -18.09 15.07
C THR A 347 2.34 -19.38 14.54
N GLY A 348 3.66 -19.42 14.38
CA GLY A 348 4.40 -20.60 13.98
C GLY A 348 5.90 -20.34 14.04
N TYR A 349 6.65 -21.37 14.44
CA TYR A 349 8.10 -21.31 14.60
C TYR A 349 8.79 -22.08 13.49
N PHE A 350 9.65 -21.40 12.76
CA PHE A 350 10.48 -21.99 11.70
C PHE A 350 11.96 -21.69 11.92
N PHE A 351 12.29 -20.46 12.32
CA PHE A 351 13.65 -19.95 12.46
C PHE A 351 14.21 -20.11 13.88
N PHE A 352 13.35 -20.10 14.91
CA PHE A 352 13.70 -20.21 16.33
C PHE A 352 12.83 -21.28 16.99
N ARG A 353 12.87 -22.52 16.48
CA ARG A 353 11.98 -23.62 16.89
C ARG A 353 12.11 -23.96 18.38
N GLU A 354 13.30 -23.84 18.92
CA GLU A 354 13.60 -24.03 20.34
C GLU A 354 12.84 -23.06 21.25
N MET A 355 12.49 -21.88 20.75
CA MET A 355 11.79 -20.84 21.50
C MET A 355 10.29 -21.13 21.68
N GLU A 356 9.73 -22.07 20.90
CA GLU A 356 8.30 -22.42 20.99
C GLU A 356 7.93 -22.94 22.39
N LYS A 357 8.78 -23.75 23.02
CA LYS A 357 8.53 -24.27 24.37
C LYS A 357 8.46 -23.15 25.43
N GLN A 358 9.26 -22.11 25.25
CA GLN A 358 9.34 -20.99 26.19
C GLN A 358 8.26 -19.93 25.94
N LEU A 359 8.02 -19.60 24.68
CA LEU A 359 7.17 -18.48 24.29
C LEU A 359 5.74 -18.91 23.94
N GLY A 360 5.54 -20.17 23.59
CA GLY A 360 4.24 -20.71 23.18
C GLY A 360 3.84 -20.26 21.78
N LYS A 361 2.81 -20.91 21.24
CA LYS A 361 2.23 -20.61 19.94
C LYS A 361 0.89 -19.90 20.11
N ALA A 362 0.74 -18.76 19.45
CA ALA A 362 -0.50 -18.01 19.41
C ALA A 362 -1.40 -18.53 18.27
N PRO A 363 -2.73 -18.44 18.42
CA PRO A 363 -3.65 -18.77 17.34
C PRO A 363 -3.48 -17.83 16.14
N LEU A 364 -3.81 -18.33 14.95
CA LEU A 364 -3.96 -17.49 13.77
C LEU A 364 -5.19 -16.60 13.95
N ILE A 365 -5.04 -15.32 13.59
CA ILE A 365 -6.11 -14.33 13.60
C ILE A 365 -6.29 -13.86 12.15
N GLY A 366 -7.55 -13.79 11.70
CA GLY A 366 -7.88 -13.29 10.36
C GLY A 366 -7.37 -11.86 10.19
N PHE A 367 -6.90 -11.51 9.00
CA PHE A 367 -6.20 -10.22 8.84
C PHE A 367 -7.11 -9.01 9.13
N PHE A 368 -8.39 -9.06 8.74
CA PHE A 368 -9.36 -8.01 9.07
C PHE A 368 -9.57 -7.84 10.59
N ASP A 369 -9.39 -8.89 11.39
CA ASP A 369 -9.51 -8.81 12.84
C ASP A 369 -8.34 -8.06 13.50
N PHE A 370 -7.24 -7.82 12.78
CA PHE A 370 -6.15 -6.96 13.26
C PHE A 370 -6.71 -5.55 13.52
N PHE A 371 -7.60 -5.08 12.67
CA PHE A 371 -8.14 -3.71 12.72
C PHE A 371 -9.16 -3.48 13.83
N LYS A 372 -9.47 -4.52 14.62
CA LYS A 372 -10.15 -4.37 15.92
C LYS A 372 -9.28 -3.65 16.96
N TYR A 373 -7.97 -3.55 16.74
CA TYR A 373 -7.02 -2.93 17.65
C TYR A 373 -6.58 -1.55 17.16
N LYS A 374 -6.48 -0.58 18.08
CA LYS A 374 -6.08 0.80 17.76
C LYS A 374 -4.65 0.90 17.25
N TYR A 375 -3.75 0.06 17.74
CA TYR A 375 -2.31 0.22 17.54
C TYR A 375 -1.71 -1.04 16.90
N GLN A 376 -1.19 -0.93 15.67
CA GLN A 376 -0.57 -2.04 14.94
C GLN A 376 0.94 -1.96 15.06
N VAL A 377 1.57 -2.98 15.64
CA VAL A 377 3.03 -3.02 15.72
C VAL A 377 3.60 -3.67 14.46
N ASN A 378 4.31 -2.91 13.64
CA ASN A 378 4.92 -3.38 12.41
C ASN A 378 6.43 -3.59 12.60
N VAL A 379 6.83 -4.86 12.72
CA VAL A 379 8.21 -5.31 12.91
C VAL A 379 8.63 -6.16 11.72
N ASP A 380 9.82 -5.89 11.22
CA ASP A 380 10.45 -6.61 10.11
C ASP A 380 10.46 -8.12 10.33
N GLY A 381 10.47 -8.85 9.23
CA GLY A 381 10.77 -10.28 9.25
C GLY A 381 12.21 -10.50 8.84
N THR A 382 12.37 -11.40 7.87
CA THR A 382 13.62 -11.57 7.14
C THR A 382 14.13 -10.24 6.56
N VAL A 383 13.23 -9.51 5.91
CA VAL A 383 13.40 -8.16 5.35
C VAL A 383 12.26 -7.25 5.80
N ALA A 384 11.98 -6.15 5.06
CA ALA A 384 10.86 -5.27 5.32
C ALA A 384 9.55 -6.07 5.49
N ALA A 385 8.70 -5.62 6.41
CA ALA A 385 7.43 -6.27 6.65
C ALA A 385 6.42 -5.90 5.55
N TYR A 386 6.22 -6.77 4.57
CA TYR A 386 5.25 -6.59 3.46
C TYR A 386 3.78 -6.45 3.91
N ARG A 387 3.50 -6.62 5.21
CA ARG A 387 2.19 -6.30 5.77
C ARG A 387 1.97 -4.80 5.98
N PHE A 388 3.03 -4.00 6.00
CA PHE A 388 2.95 -2.58 6.30
C PHE A 388 1.96 -1.79 5.44
N PRO A 389 1.90 -1.92 4.10
CA PRO A 389 0.92 -1.18 3.29
C PRO A 389 -0.52 -1.51 3.72
N TYR A 390 -0.78 -2.77 4.03
CA TYR A 390 -2.08 -3.23 4.48
C TYR A 390 -2.46 -2.72 5.87
N LEU A 391 -1.49 -2.64 6.80
CA LEU A 391 -1.74 -2.05 8.12
C LEU A 391 -2.09 -0.56 8.02
N MET A 392 -1.44 0.17 7.10
CA MET A 392 -1.69 1.59 6.85
C MET A 392 -3.11 1.85 6.31
N LEU A 393 -3.70 0.91 5.58
CA LEU A 393 -5.06 1.02 5.03
C LEU A 393 -6.18 0.63 6.02
N GLY A 394 -5.81 0.17 7.23
CA GLY A 394 -6.70 -0.49 8.18
C GLY A 394 -7.36 0.39 9.25
N ASP A 395 -7.33 1.72 9.11
CA ASP A 395 -7.74 2.69 10.14
C ASP A 395 -7.23 2.36 11.56
N SER A 396 -5.94 2.00 11.65
CA SER A 396 -5.25 1.79 12.91
C SER A 396 -3.95 2.57 12.90
N LEU A 397 -3.51 3.05 14.07
CA LEU A 397 -2.23 3.73 14.17
C LEU A 397 -1.09 2.72 14.09
N VAL A 398 -0.24 2.85 13.09
CA VAL A 398 0.90 1.94 12.90
C VAL A 398 2.12 2.43 13.69
N LEU A 399 2.68 1.56 14.54
CA LEU A 399 3.99 1.70 15.15
C LEU A 399 5.02 0.95 14.29
N LYS A 400 5.78 1.68 13.49
CA LYS A 400 6.71 1.10 12.51
C LYS A 400 8.12 1.05 13.09
N GLN A 401 8.70 -0.14 13.11
CA GLN A 401 10.11 -0.36 13.46
C GLN A 401 11.03 0.39 12.50
N ASP A 402 12.02 1.07 13.07
CA ASP A 402 13.18 1.59 12.35
C ASP A 402 13.93 0.42 11.70
N SER A 403 14.15 0.52 10.40
CA SER A 403 14.62 -0.57 9.57
C SER A 403 15.55 -0.06 8.49
N SER A 404 16.61 -0.81 8.25
CA SER A 404 17.47 -0.64 7.08
C SER A 404 16.78 -1.06 5.79
N TYR A 405 15.73 -1.89 5.87
CA TYR A 405 14.99 -2.41 4.72
C TYR A 405 13.83 -1.49 4.34
N TYR A 406 13.55 -1.42 3.04
CA TYR A 406 12.48 -0.62 2.50
C TYR A 406 11.80 -1.28 1.28
N GLU A 407 10.53 -0.93 1.09
CA GLU A 407 9.78 -1.17 -0.15
C GLU A 407 9.73 0.12 -0.97
N HIS A 408 9.33 0.02 -2.24
CA HIS A 408 9.32 1.12 -3.22
C HIS A 408 8.63 2.42 -2.74
N PHE A 409 7.62 2.34 -1.88
CA PHE A 409 6.84 3.50 -1.42
C PHE A 409 7.29 4.10 -0.08
N TYR A 410 8.22 3.48 0.64
CA TYR A 410 8.54 3.88 2.02
C TYR A 410 9.09 5.30 2.12
N SER A 411 9.82 5.76 1.09
CA SER A 411 10.39 7.12 1.02
C SER A 411 9.32 8.22 0.96
N ASN A 412 8.10 7.90 0.52
CA ASN A 412 6.97 8.83 0.51
C ASN A 412 6.27 8.92 1.88
N LEU A 413 6.59 8.02 2.82
CA LEU A 413 6.00 8.02 4.15
C LEU A 413 6.85 8.81 5.15
N LYS A 414 6.18 9.69 5.90
CA LYS A 414 6.82 10.58 6.86
C LYS A 414 6.56 10.09 8.29
N PRO A 415 7.61 9.81 9.09
CA PRO A 415 7.46 9.52 10.52
C PRO A 415 6.68 10.63 11.23
N GLU A 416 5.89 10.26 12.23
CA GLU A 416 5.03 11.14 13.03
C GLU A 416 3.90 11.86 12.27
N LYS A 417 3.87 11.76 10.93
CA LYS A 417 2.76 12.20 10.08
C LYS A 417 1.92 11.03 9.57
N HIS A 418 2.54 9.90 9.23
CA HIS A 418 1.82 8.74 8.72
C HIS A 418 1.89 7.53 9.65
N TYR A 419 2.95 7.42 10.45
CA TYR A 419 3.12 6.33 11.41
C TYR A 419 3.98 6.80 12.58
N ILE A 420 3.97 6.06 13.69
CA ILE A 420 4.85 6.33 14.84
C ILE A 420 6.12 5.50 14.69
N PRO A 421 7.31 6.11 14.56
CA PRO A 421 8.56 5.35 14.53
C PRO A 421 8.85 4.77 15.92
N ILE A 422 9.35 3.53 15.94
CA ILE A 422 9.92 2.87 17.12
C ILE A 422 11.33 2.41 16.81
N LYS A 423 12.19 2.35 17.84
CA LYS A 423 13.60 1.92 17.68
C LYS A 423 13.67 0.51 17.13
N ARG A 424 14.74 0.24 16.37
CA ARG A 424 15.03 -1.09 15.81
C ARG A 424 15.02 -2.18 16.88
N ASN A 425 15.60 -1.93 18.04
CA ASN A 425 15.64 -2.89 19.16
C ASN A 425 14.37 -2.90 20.04
N LEU A 426 13.31 -2.21 19.64
CA LEU A 426 12.04 -2.08 20.37
C LEU A 426 12.13 -1.45 21.77
N GLY A 427 13.27 -0.86 22.13
CA GLY A 427 13.53 -0.37 23.48
C GLY A 427 12.61 0.78 23.93
N ASP A 428 11.93 1.45 23.00
CA ASP A 428 10.95 2.53 23.26
C ASP A 428 9.50 2.13 22.95
N LEU A 429 9.23 0.87 22.57
CA LEU A 429 7.91 0.45 22.11
C LEU A 429 6.82 0.67 23.18
N LEU A 430 7.05 0.22 24.41
CA LEU A 430 6.05 0.33 25.48
C LEU A 430 5.75 1.80 25.82
N ASP A 431 6.77 2.67 25.80
CA ASP A 431 6.60 4.10 26.04
C ASP A 431 5.82 4.76 24.91
N LYS A 432 6.08 4.37 23.66
CA LYS A 432 5.31 4.83 22.49
C LYS A 432 3.85 4.37 22.54
N ILE A 433 3.58 3.14 22.99
CA ILE A 433 2.20 2.65 23.21
C ILE A 433 1.50 3.49 24.29
N LYS A 434 2.14 3.70 25.44
CA LYS A 434 1.59 4.52 26.53
C LYS A 434 1.33 5.96 26.08
N TRP A 435 2.28 6.56 25.36
CA TRP A 435 2.15 7.88 24.76
C TRP A 435 0.95 7.96 23.81
N ALA A 436 0.77 6.96 22.95
CA ALA A 436 -0.35 6.90 22.01
C ALA A 436 -1.72 6.73 22.71
N LYS A 437 -1.75 6.05 23.85
CA LYS A 437 -2.94 5.92 24.71
C LYS A 437 -3.31 7.22 25.41
N VAL A 438 -2.36 8.08 25.75
CA VAL A 438 -2.66 9.39 26.37
C VAL A 438 -3.18 10.38 25.32
N ARG A 439 -2.70 10.31 24.07
CA ARG A 439 -2.98 11.30 23.00
C ARG A 439 -4.04 10.87 21.98
N ARG A 440 -4.91 9.93 22.35
CA ARG A 440 -5.88 9.24 21.47
C ARG A 440 -6.68 10.17 20.54
N THR A 441 -7.12 11.33 21.03
CA THR A 441 -7.95 12.27 20.27
C THR A 441 -7.18 12.97 19.15
N SER A 442 -5.91 13.31 19.39
CA SER A 442 -5.05 13.99 18.40
C SER A 442 -4.48 13.05 17.33
N LEU A 443 -4.47 11.73 17.58
CA LEU A 443 -3.87 10.73 16.70
C LEU A 443 -4.82 10.20 15.63
N ARG A 444 -6.13 10.51 15.71
CA ARG A 444 -7.11 10.17 14.65
C ARG A 444 -6.72 10.77 13.30
N PHE A 445 -6.05 11.93 13.29
CA PHE A 445 -5.54 12.55 12.05
C PHE A 445 -4.42 11.76 11.39
N LEU A 446 -3.73 10.86 12.11
CA LEU A 446 -2.69 10.01 11.56
C LEU A 446 -3.24 8.70 10.97
N THR A 447 -4.55 8.42 11.10
CA THR A 447 -5.18 7.21 10.54
C THR A 447 -6.07 7.50 9.33
N LEU A 448 -6.40 8.77 9.09
CA LEU A 448 -7.17 9.23 7.94
C LEU A 448 -6.23 9.46 6.74
N PHE A 449 -6.24 8.54 5.78
CA PHE A 449 -5.54 8.63 4.49
C PHE A 449 -6.48 8.49 3.30
#